data_AF-A0A1E4RCC0-F1
#
_entry.id   AF-A0A1E4RCC0-F1
#
_cell.length_a   1.000
_cell.length_b   1.000
_cell.length_c   1.000
_cell.angle_alpha   90.00
_cell.angle_beta   90.00
_cell.angle_gamma   90.00
#
_symmetry.space_group_name_H-M   'P 1'
#
loop_
_entity.id
_entity.type
_entity.pdbx_description
1 polymer ?
#
loop_
_entity_poly.entity_id
_entity_poly.type
_entity_poly.pdbx_seq_one_letter_code
_entity_poly.pdbx_strand_id
1 'polypeptide(L)'
;LPKTSIDIKGMDFNAYSYGKSRIQKLPYLASTPLFLIRFVPSSHNLSMIRKSNVAYAFNYTKGYRLNSKSLHEDLVKYNGIYRKRDIFRTVLYPFERAFTRSRTRAFAKRCLYRAICDHVDSKHAFRVSGIFYFAFKEPLVGKSKRTFLKDHINIAVKKLILDSKFQASLSQMVQFQNKA
;
A
#
# COMPACT_ATOMS: atom_id res chain seq x y z
N LEU A 1 -11.50 -5.34 -17.36
CA LEU A 1 -10.36 -5.65 -16.46
C LEU A 1 -9.06 -5.16 -17.11
N PRO A 2 -7.97 -4.87 -16.37
CA PRO A 2 -6.69 -4.53 -16.99
C PRO A 2 -6.22 -5.67 -17.90
N LYS A 3 -5.75 -5.36 -19.11
CA LYS A 3 -5.20 -6.35 -20.06
C LYS A 3 -3.72 -6.59 -19.82
N THR A 4 -3.03 -5.61 -19.24
CA THR A 4 -1.63 -5.70 -18.83
C THR A 4 -1.44 -5.10 -17.45
N SER A 5 -0.33 -5.44 -16.80
CA SER A 5 0.02 -4.79 -15.53
C SER A 5 0.15 -3.28 -15.68
N ILE A 6 0.59 -2.77 -16.84
CA ILE A 6 0.84 -1.35 -17.11
C ILE A 6 -0.46 -0.53 -17.03
N ASP A 7 -1.59 -1.14 -17.42
CA ASP A 7 -2.94 -0.54 -17.40
C ASP A 7 -3.41 -0.16 -16.00
N ILE A 8 -2.85 -0.78 -14.96
CA ILE A 8 -3.05 -0.35 -13.58
C ILE A 8 -2.20 0.90 -13.38
N LYS A 9 -2.80 2.08 -13.44
CA LYS A 9 -2.13 3.37 -13.25
C LYS A 9 -2.24 3.84 -11.79
N GLY A 10 -1.45 4.84 -11.45
CA GLY A 10 -1.53 5.47 -10.13
C GLY A 10 -2.75 6.37 -9.99
N MET A 11 -2.84 7.05 -8.86
CA MET A 11 -3.75 8.18 -8.65
C MET A 11 -3.02 9.52 -8.85
N ASP A 12 -3.77 10.61 -8.96
CA ASP A 12 -3.18 11.96 -8.90
C ASP A 12 -2.54 12.22 -7.53
N PHE A 13 -1.27 12.61 -7.52
CA PHE A 13 -0.50 12.80 -6.29
C PHE A 13 -0.92 14.07 -5.55
N ASN A 14 -1.31 15.13 -6.26
CA ASN A 14 -1.68 16.40 -5.66
C ASN A 14 -3.01 16.27 -4.92
N ALA A 15 -3.95 15.49 -5.46
CA ALA A 15 -5.21 15.22 -4.78
C ALA A 15 -5.09 14.11 -3.69
N TYR A 16 -4.10 13.22 -3.81
CA TYR A 16 -3.85 12.17 -2.82
C TYR A 16 -3.51 12.73 -1.43
N SER A 17 -2.72 13.81 -1.37
CA SER A 17 -2.29 14.41 -0.10
C SER A 17 -3.48 14.77 0.80
N TYR A 18 -4.52 15.37 0.22
CA TYR A 18 -5.77 15.74 0.91
C TYR A 18 -6.61 14.52 1.33
N GLY A 19 -6.56 13.43 0.55
CA GLY A 19 -7.35 12.21 0.80
C GLY A 19 -6.72 11.22 1.78
N LYS A 20 -5.48 11.42 2.21
CA LYS A 20 -4.70 10.41 2.95
C LYS A 20 -5.35 10.02 4.28
N SER A 21 -5.89 10.97 5.04
CA SER A 21 -6.53 10.71 6.34
C SER A 21 -7.82 9.89 6.17
N ARG A 22 -8.61 10.19 5.14
CA ARG A 22 -9.83 9.45 4.78
C ARG A 22 -9.50 8.00 4.42
N ILE A 23 -8.46 7.77 3.60
CA ILE A 23 -7.97 6.43 3.26
C ILE A 23 -7.55 5.65 4.50
N GLN A 24 -6.86 6.28 5.47
CA GLN A 24 -6.41 5.60 6.69
C GLN A 24 -7.56 5.11 7.58
N LYS A 25 -8.73 5.74 7.51
CA LYS A 25 -9.93 5.34 8.25
C LYS A 25 -10.67 4.15 7.61
N LEU A 26 -10.35 3.79 6.35
CA LEU A 26 -10.96 2.62 5.71
C LEU A 26 -10.46 1.30 6.31
N PRO A 27 -11.29 0.23 6.29
CA PRO A 27 -10.91 -1.05 6.84
C PRO A 27 -9.75 -1.69 6.05
N TYR A 28 -8.96 -2.50 6.75
CA TYR A 28 -7.84 -3.20 6.15
C TYR A 28 -8.32 -4.39 5.32
N LEU A 29 -7.88 -4.42 4.06
CA LEU A 29 -8.00 -5.59 3.21
C LEU A 29 -6.96 -6.64 3.60
N ALA A 30 -5.74 -6.20 3.92
CA ALA A 30 -4.71 -7.00 4.58
C ALA A 30 -3.95 -6.14 5.60
N SER A 31 -3.62 -6.72 6.75
CA SER A 31 -2.80 -6.10 7.77
C SER A 31 -1.70 -7.06 8.19
N THR A 32 -0.44 -6.71 7.92
CA THR A 32 0.72 -7.55 8.23
C THR A 32 1.82 -6.73 8.91
N PRO A 33 2.85 -7.40 9.47
CA PRO A 33 4.05 -6.72 9.96
C PRO A 33 4.80 -5.95 8.85
N LEU A 34 4.80 -6.46 7.62
CA LEU A 34 5.58 -5.89 6.51
C LEU A 34 4.84 -4.77 5.76
N PHE A 35 3.51 -4.86 5.66
CA PHE A 35 2.69 -3.91 4.91
C PHE A 35 1.21 -3.98 5.32
N LEU A 36 0.48 -2.96 4.89
CA LEU A 36 -0.97 -2.85 5.02
C LEU A 36 -1.55 -2.61 3.63
N ILE A 37 -2.71 -3.21 3.36
CA ILE A 37 -3.49 -2.98 2.13
C ILE A 37 -4.87 -2.47 2.55
N ARG A 38 -5.28 -1.36 1.95
CA ARG A 38 -6.66 -0.86 2.00
C ARG A 38 -7.20 -0.73 0.58
N PHE A 39 -8.52 -0.70 0.47
CA PHE A 39 -9.20 -0.53 -0.80
C PHE A 39 -10.17 0.63 -0.72
N VAL A 40 -10.09 1.55 -1.68
CA VAL A 40 -11.02 2.65 -1.87
C VAL A 40 -11.91 2.27 -3.06
N PRO A 41 -13.20 1.95 -2.86
CA PRO A 41 -14.05 1.51 -3.96
C PRO A 41 -14.36 2.66 -4.91
N SER A 42 -14.72 2.33 -6.15
CA SER A 42 -15.06 3.30 -7.20
C SER A 42 -16.20 4.27 -6.83
N SER A 43 -17.06 3.89 -5.88
CA SER A 43 -18.15 4.70 -5.32
C SER A 43 -17.69 5.77 -4.31
N HIS A 44 -16.45 5.72 -3.83
CA HIS A 44 -15.89 6.72 -2.92
C HIS A 44 -15.42 7.98 -3.69
N ASN A 45 -15.63 9.19 -3.15
CA ASN A 45 -15.27 10.45 -3.82
C ASN A 45 -13.79 10.53 -4.22
N LEU A 46 -12.89 10.06 -3.35
CA LEU A 46 -11.45 9.93 -3.66
C LEU A 46 -11.15 9.06 -4.88
N SER A 47 -12.03 8.15 -5.27
CA SER A 47 -11.81 7.34 -6.47
C SER A 47 -11.99 8.15 -7.76
N MET A 48 -12.41 9.42 -7.72
CA MET A 48 -12.40 10.31 -8.90
C MET A 48 -10.98 10.63 -9.38
N ILE A 49 -9.98 10.55 -8.50
CA ILE A 49 -8.59 10.92 -8.82
C ILE A 49 -7.76 9.72 -9.34
N ARG A 50 -8.43 8.60 -9.61
CA ARG A 50 -7.82 7.40 -10.19
C ARG A 50 -7.53 7.62 -11.68
N LYS A 51 -6.36 7.19 -12.17
CA LYS A 51 -6.01 7.29 -13.60
C LYS A 51 -6.42 6.06 -14.43
N SER A 52 -7.05 5.07 -13.79
CA SER A 52 -7.51 3.81 -14.38
C SER A 52 -8.58 3.19 -13.49
N ASN A 53 -9.40 2.27 -14.04
CA ASN A 53 -10.48 1.60 -13.29
C ASN A 53 -9.97 0.87 -12.04
N VAL A 54 -8.83 0.19 -12.17
CA VAL A 54 -8.06 -0.32 -11.04
C VAL A 54 -6.84 0.57 -10.93
N ALA A 55 -6.68 1.25 -9.81
CA ALA A 55 -5.54 2.12 -9.55
C ALA A 55 -4.80 1.72 -8.28
N TYR A 56 -3.60 2.29 -8.08
CA TYR A 56 -2.84 2.10 -6.85
C TYR A 56 -2.33 3.41 -6.25
N ALA A 57 -2.06 3.34 -4.95
CA ALA A 57 -1.17 4.28 -4.26
C ALA A 57 -0.22 3.55 -3.33
N PHE A 58 0.97 4.12 -3.18
CA PHE A 58 2.04 3.58 -2.36
C PHE A 58 2.49 4.60 -1.34
N ASN A 59 2.44 4.20 -0.07
CA ASN A 59 3.03 4.92 1.03
C ASN A 59 4.13 4.06 1.66
N TYR A 60 5.23 4.69 2.02
CA TYR A 60 6.36 4.04 2.69
C TYR A 60 6.49 4.67 4.06
N THR A 61 6.33 3.86 5.09
CA THR A 61 6.67 4.30 6.44
C THR A 61 8.19 4.48 6.50
N LYS A 62 8.65 5.58 7.10
CA LYS A 62 10.06 5.69 7.50
C LYS A 62 10.28 4.59 8.54
N GLY A 63 10.90 3.50 8.13
CA GLY A 63 11.27 2.41 9.03
C GLY A 63 12.36 2.85 10.01
N TYR A 64 12.98 1.88 10.67
CA TYR A 64 14.14 2.13 11.52
C TYR A 64 15.43 2.08 10.69
N ARG A 65 16.43 2.91 11.02
CA ARG A 65 17.76 2.84 10.38
C ARG A 65 18.50 1.55 10.71
N LEU A 66 18.20 0.99 11.87
CA LEU A 66 18.82 -0.20 12.43
C LEU A 66 17.77 -1.30 12.57
N ASN A 67 18.24 -2.54 12.74
CA ASN A 67 17.39 -3.72 12.89
C ASN A 67 16.48 -3.66 14.13
N SER A 68 16.85 -2.85 15.13
CA SER A 68 16.04 -2.61 16.33
C SER A 68 15.50 -1.17 16.37
N LYS A 69 14.25 -1.05 16.81
CA LYS A 69 13.62 0.23 17.15
C LYS A 69 14.39 0.95 18.27
N SER A 70 14.78 0.23 19.33
CA SER A 70 15.51 0.83 20.46
C SER A 70 16.83 1.43 19.99
N LEU A 71 17.63 0.65 19.25
CA LEU A 71 18.90 1.12 18.70
C LEU A 71 18.72 2.31 17.75
N HIS A 72 17.64 2.33 16.96
CA HIS A 72 17.34 3.48 16.12
C HIS A 72 17.06 4.73 16.95
N GLU A 73 16.25 4.60 18.00
CA GLU A 73 15.95 5.70 18.93
C GLU A 73 17.21 6.18 19.66
N ASP A 74 18.04 5.26 20.13
CA ASP A 74 19.31 5.58 20.80
C ASP A 74 20.26 6.32 19.84
N LEU A 75 20.38 5.85 18.59
CA LEU A 75 21.18 6.50 17.56
C LEU A 75 20.65 7.89 17.17
N VAL A 76 19.33 8.08 17.17
CA VAL A 76 18.70 9.39 16.91
C VAL A 76 18.87 10.35 18.08
N LYS A 77 18.80 9.85 19.31
CA LYS A 77 18.97 10.64 20.55
C LYS A 77 20.44 10.92 20.89
N TYR A 78 21.37 10.20 20.27
CA TYR A 78 22.80 10.34 20.55
C TYR A 78 23.32 11.76 20.25
N ASN A 79 23.78 12.44 21.32
CA ASN A 79 24.32 13.80 21.27
C ASN A 79 25.81 13.89 21.65
N GLY A 80 26.51 12.76 21.69
CA GLY A 80 27.92 12.73 22.10
C GLY A 80 28.92 13.14 21.01
N ILE A 81 30.21 13.03 21.34
CA ILE A 81 31.34 13.45 20.51
C ILE A 81 31.35 12.86 19.09
N TYR A 82 30.75 11.69 18.89
CA TYR A 82 30.73 11.02 17.58
C TYR A 82 29.56 11.46 16.69
N ARG A 83 28.69 12.38 17.12
CA ARG A 83 27.48 12.78 16.37
C ARG A 83 27.80 13.33 14.98
N LYS A 84 28.99 13.91 14.81
CA LYS A 84 29.47 14.44 13.52
C LYS A 84 30.06 13.38 12.59
N ARG A 85 30.29 12.14 13.05
CA ARG A 85 30.78 11.06 12.19
C ARG A 85 29.72 10.65 11.17
N ASP A 86 30.17 10.24 10.00
CA ASP A 86 29.30 9.89 8.88
C ASP A 86 28.29 8.81 9.23
N ILE A 87 28.63 7.85 10.09
CA ILE A 87 27.68 6.79 10.50
C ILE A 87 26.43 7.33 11.22
N PHE A 88 26.53 8.47 11.93
CA PHE A 88 25.41 9.12 12.61
C PHE A 88 24.67 10.11 11.69
N ARG A 89 25.39 10.73 10.75
CA ARG A 89 24.85 11.65 9.74
C ARG A 89 24.17 10.94 8.58
N THR A 90 24.68 9.79 8.16
CA THR A 90 24.18 9.03 7.02
C THR A 90 22.86 8.41 7.42
N VAL A 91 21.80 8.95 6.83
CA VAL A 91 20.46 8.41 6.93
C VAL A 91 20.36 7.31 5.88
N LEU A 92 20.21 6.06 6.32
CA LEU A 92 19.96 4.91 5.44
C LEU A 92 18.66 4.26 5.88
N TYR A 93 17.53 4.93 5.65
CA TYR A 93 16.24 4.27 5.84
C TYR A 93 16.03 3.23 4.74
N PRO A 94 15.35 2.10 5.05
CA PRO A 94 15.12 1.02 4.10
C PRO A 94 14.45 1.43 2.77
N PHE A 95 13.64 2.50 2.78
CA PHE A 95 12.94 3.05 1.61
C PHE A 95 13.47 4.39 1.13
N GLU A 96 14.61 4.85 1.62
CA GLU A 96 15.19 6.14 1.20
C GLU A 96 15.64 6.09 -0.26
N ARG A 97 16.30 4.98 -0.63
CA ARG A 97 16.73 4.75 -2.01
C ARG A 97 15.53 4.65 -2.95
N ALA A 98 15.52 5.51 -3.97
CA ALA A 98 14.50 5.51 -5.03
C ALA A 98 14.41 4.14 -5.72
N PHE A 99 15.55 3.48 -5.93
CA PHE A 99 15.62 2.15 -6.52
C PHE A 99 14.79 1.11 -5.73
N THR A 100 14.93 1.06 -4.41
CA THR A 100 14.17 0.13 -3.55
C THR A 100 12.68 0.39 -3.67
N ARG A 101 12.25 1.66 -3.60
CA ARG A 101 10.84 2.04 -3.77
C ARG A 101 10.32 1.60 -5.13
N SER A 102 11.01 1.93 -6.21
CA SER A 102 10.61 1.56 -7.59
C SER A 102 10.49 0.05 -7.77
N ARG A 103 11.45 -0.74 -7.27
CA ARG A 103 11.42 -2.21 -7.35
C ARG A 103 10.25 -2.79 -6.57
N THR A 104 9.97 -2.28 -5.37
CA THR A 104 8.81 -2.69 -4.56
C THR A 104 7.49 -2.37 -5.27
N ARG A 105 7.33 -1.16 -5.85
CA ARG A 105 6.13 -0.79 -6.62
C ARG A 105 5.89 -1.71 -7.79
N ALA A 106 6.93 -1.92 -8.61
CA ALA A 106 6.84 -2.75 -9.79
C ALA A 106 6.44 -4.18 -9.43
N PHE A 107 7.01 -4.74 -8.36
CA PHE A 107 6.67 -6.08 -7.89
C PHE A 107 5.22 -6.16 -7.38
N ALA A 108 4.81 -5.24 -6.49
CA ALA A 108 3.44 -5.19 -5.97
C ALA A 108 2.40 -5.02 -7.07
N LYS A 109 2.67 -4.17 -8.07
CA LYS A 109 1.82 -3.94 -9.25
C LYS A 109 1.64 -5.22 -10.07
N ARG A 110 2.73 -5.96 -10.33
CA ARG A 110 2.67 -7.25 -11.04
C ARG A 110 1.87 -8.29 -10.26
N CYS A 111 2.06 -8.37 -8.94
CA CYS A 111 1.30 -9.28 -8.08
C CYS A 111 -0.19 -8.93 -8.07
N LEU A 112 -0.54 -7.65 -7.93
CA LEU A 112 -1.93 -7.19 -7.96
C LEU A 112 -2.60 -7.50 -9.30
N TYR A 113 -1.91 -7.23 -10.42
CA TYR A 113 -2.40 -7.57 -11.74
C TYR A 113 -2.73 -9.06 -11.86
N ARG A 114 -1.78 -9.93 -11.49
CA ARG A 114 -1.98 -11.39 -11.53
C ARG A 114 -3.14 -11.82 -10.65
N ALA A 115 -3.19 -11.33 -9.40
CA ALA A 115 -4.27 -11.64 -8.47
C ALA A 115 -5.66 -11.27 -9.01
N ILE A 116 -5.76 -10.15 -9.72
CA ILE A 116 -7.02 -9.73 -10.36
C ILE A 116 -7.36 -10.65 -11.53
N CYS A 117 -6.41 -10.95 -12.42
CA CYS A 117 -6.64 -11.85 -13.55
C CYS A 117 -7.01 -13.27 -13.09
N ASP A 118 -6.38 -13.76 -12.02
CA ASP A 118 -6.54 -15.14 -11.54
C ASP A 118 -7.83 -15.35 -10.72
N HIS A 119 -8.44 -14.28 -10.19
CA HIS A 119 -9.55 -14.40 -9.22
C HIS A 119 -10.78 -13.54 -9.55
N VAL A 120 -10.71 -12.61 -10.49
CA VAL A 120 -11.81 -11.69 -10.81
C VAL A 120 -12.39 -12.01 -12.17
N ASP A 121 -13.60 -12.56 -12.16
CA ASP A 121 -14.39 -12.68 -13.39
C ASP A 121 -14.97 -11.33 -13.83
N SER A 122 -15.33 -11.23 -15.11
CA SER A 122 -15.98 -10.03 -15.68
C SER A 122 -17.21 -9.57 -14.88
N LYS A 123 -17.98 -10.51 -14.30
CA LYS A 123 -19.15 -10.21 -13.46
C LYS A 123 -18.80 -9.48 -12.16
N HIS A 124 -17.60 -9.74 -11.62
CA HIS A 124 -17.13 -9.18 -10.34
C HIS A 124 -16.17 -8.00 -10.52
N ALA A 125 -15.94 -7.57 -11.77
CA ALA A 125 -14.99 -6.50 -12.09
C ALA A 125 -15.28 -5.17 -11.36
N PHE A 126 -16.56 -4.87 -11.09
CA PHE A 126 -16.95 -3.67 -10.37
C PHE A 126 -16.45 -3.67 -8.91
N ARG A 127 -16.34 -4.84 -8.26
CA ARG A 127 -15.90 -4.98 -6.85
C ARG A 127 -14.43 -4.62 -6.65
N VAL A 128 -13.62 -4.78 -7.70
CA VAL A 128 -12.19 -4.43 -7.68
C VAL A 128 -11.89 -3.08 -8.34
N SER A 129 -12.92 -2.41 -8.87
CA SER A 129 -12.80 -1.07 -9.44
C SER A 129 -12.65 -0.04 -8.32
N GLY A 130 -11.50 0.63 -8.28
CA GLY A 130 -11.11 1.48 -7.16
C GLY A 130 -9.60 1.64 -7.03
N ILE A 131 -9.15 2.09 -5.86
CA ILE A 131 -7.74 2.33 -5.54
C ILE A 131 -7.27 1.33 -4.49
N PHE A 132 -6.25 0.55 -4.84
CA PHE A 132 -5.49 -0.28 -3.89
C PHE A 132 -4.40 0.56 -3.23
N TYR A 133 -4.56 0.82 -1.94
CA TYR A 133 -3.60 1.58 -1.16
C TYR A 133 -2.68 0.65 -0.39
N PHE A 134 -1.39 0.68 -0.73
CA PHE A 134 -0.34 -0.10 -0.09
C PHE A 134 0.47 0.81 0.84
N ALA A 135 0.54 0.47 2.12
CA ALA A 135 1.45 1.10 3.07
C ALA A 135 2.52 0.09 3.48
N PHE A 136 3.74 0.23 2.96
CA PHE A 136 4.87 -0.63 3.28
C PHE A 136 5.58 -0.14 4.55
N LYS A 137 5.75 -1.04 5.52
CA LYS A 137 6.50 -0.82 6.76
C LYS A 137 7.96 -1.25 6.60
N GLU A 138 8.21 -2.29 5.80
CA GLU A 138 9.54 -2.86 5.54
C GLU A 138 9.79 -3.13 4.06
N PRO A 139 11.06 -3.09 3.60
CA PRO A 139 11.41 -3.41 2.23
C PRO A 139 11.27 -4.91 1.95
N LEU A 140 10.91 -5.24 0.71
CA LEU A 140 10.72 -6.62 0.25
C LEU A 140 12.04 -7.25 -0.21
N VAL A 141 13.03 -7.26 0.68
CA VAL A 141 14.33 -7.90 0.42
C VAL A 141 14.19 -9.41 0.62
N GLY A 142 14.73 -10.20 -0.30
CA GLY A 142 14.66 -11.67 -0.26
C GLY A 142 13.45 -12.27 -0.98
N LYS A 143 13.47 -13.60 -1.16
CA LYS A 143 12.40 -14.36 -1.84
C LYS A 143 11.20 -14.56 -0.91
N SER A 144 11.43 -14.88 0.37
CA SER A 144 10.38 -15.11 1.38
C SER A 144 9.42 -13.93 1.52
N LYS A 145 9.93 -12.71 1.76
CA LYS A 145 9.10 -11.49 1.87
C LYS A 145 8.31 -11.19 0.60
N ARG A 146 8.88 -11.52 -0.58
CA ARG A 146 8.20 -11.35 -1.87
C ARG A 146 7.06 -12.35 -2.08
N THR A 147 7.28 -13.61 -1.72
CA THR A 147 6.23 -14.64 -1.73
C THR A 147 5.11 -14.26 -0.74
N PHE A 148 5.50 -13.85 0.48
CA PHE A 148 4.56 -13.40 1.51
C PHE A 148 3.64 -12.26 1.03
N LEU A 149 4.19 -11.25 0.34
CA LEU A 149 3.36 -10.20 -0.27
C LEU A 149 2.41 -10.76 -1.33
N LYS A 150 2.91 -11.61 -2.24
CA LYS A 150 2.10 -12.19 -3.32
C LYS A 150 0.88 -12.92 -2.75
N ASP A 151 1.09 -13.78 -1.76
CA ASP A 151 0.03 -14.61 -1.17
C ASP A 151 -1.02 -13.75 -0.48
N HIS A 152 -0.58 -12.72 0.26
CA HIS A 152 -1.49 -11.80 0.93
C HIS A 152 -2.24 -10.88 -0.04
N ILE A 153 -1.66 -10.51 -1.19
CA ILE A 153 -2.39 -9.81 -2.24
C ILE A 153 -3.49 -10.72 -2.83
N ASN A 154 -3.20 -12.00 -3.07
CA ASN A 154 -4.20 -12.96 -3.54
C ASN A 154 -5.35 -13.11 -2.53
N ILE A 155 -5.03 -13.28 -1.25
CA ILE A 155 -6.03 -13.35 -0.17
C ILE A 155 -6.83 -12.04 -0.10
N ALA A 156 -6.17 -10.89 -0.19
CA ALA A 156 -6.81 -9.58 -0.16
C ALA A 156 -7.81 -9.41 -1.31
N VAL A 157 -7.43 -9.77 -2.55
CA VAL A 157 -8.33 -9.70 -3.72
C VAL A 157 -9.51 -10.68 -3.56
N LYS A 158 -9.27 -11.92 -3.11
CA LYS A 158 -10.35 -12.87 -2.83
C LYS A 158 -11.30 -12.36 -1.75
N LYS A 159 -10.78 -11.80 -0.65
CA LYS A 159 -11.56 -11.18 0.42
C LYS A 159 -12.44 -10.07 -0.14
N LEU A 160 -11.89 -9.21 -0.98
CA LEU A 160 -12.66 -8.14 -1.61
C LEU A 160 -13.84 -8.69 -2.43
N ILE A 161 -13.69 -9.83 -3.09
CA ILE A 161 -14.76 -10.39 -3.93
C ILE A 161 -15.76 -11.18 -3.10
N LEU A 162 -15.29 -12.02 -2.16
CA LEU A 162 -16.09 -13.08 -1.54
C LEU A 162 -16.63 -12.70 -0.15
N ASP A 163 -15.98 -11.77 0.57
CA ASP A 163 -16.35 -11.43 1.94
C ASP A 163 -17.45 -10.35 1.97
N SER A 164 -18.69 -10.79 2.14
CA SER A 164 -19.87 -9.92 2.23
C SER A 164 -19.84 -8.99 3.45
N LYS A 165 -19.30 -9.44 4.58
CA LYS A 165 -19.17 -8.63 5.80
C LYS A 165 -18.19 -7.49 5.58
N PHE A 166 -17.05 -7.79 4.97
CA PHE A 166 -16.09 -6.76 4.59
C PHE A 166 -16.70 -5.74 3.61
N GLN A 167 -17.44 -6.21 2.61
CA GLN A 167 -18.13 -5.34 1.65
C GLN A 167 -19.18 -4.42 2.30
N ALA A 168 -19.96 -4.94 3.24
CA ALA A 168 -20.93 -4.15 3.99
C ALA A 168 -20.24 -3.06 4.84
N SER A 169 -19.22 -3.44 5.61
CA SER A 169 -18.42 -2.50 6.41
C SER A 169 -17.76 -1.42 5.56
N LEU A 170 -17.17 -1.82 4.42
CA LEU A 170 -16.57 -0.88 3.48
C LEU A 170 -17.61 0.09 2.92
N SER A 171 -18.77 -0.40 2.50
CA SER A 171 -19.84 0.42 1.91
C SER A 171 -20.41 1.43 2.90
N GLN A 172 -20.65 1.03 4.15
CA GLN A 172 -21.09 1.94 5.21
C GLN A 172 -20.07 3.04 5.47
N MET A 173 -18.79 2.69 5.57
CA MET A 173 -17.73 3.67 5.80
C MET A 173 -17.58 4.65 4.63
N VAL A 174 -17.74 4.17 3.40
CA VAL A 174 -17.71 5.00 2.18
C VAL A 174 -18.88 5.97 2.16
N GLN A 175 -20.10 5.51 2.45
CA GLN A 175 -21.27 6.38 2.53
C GLN A 175 -21.09 7.48 3.57
N PHE A 176 -20.55 7.14 4.75
CA PHE A 176 -20.23 8.10 5.79
C PHE A 176 -19.18 9.13 5.33
N GLN A 177 -18.07 8.67 4.74
CA GLN A 177 -16.98 9.55 4.29
C GLN A 177 -17.32 10.41 3.06
N ASN A 178 -18.29 9.99 2.23
CA ASN A 178 -18.73 10.77 1.08
C ASN A 178 -19.67 11.92 1.48
N LYS A 179 -20.39 11.79 2.60
CA LYS A 179 -21.27 12.84 3.15
C LYS A 179 -20.51 13.89 3.98
N ALA A 180 -19.32 13.55 4.45
CA ALA A 180 -18.43 14.40 5.26
C ALA A 180 -17.31 15.06 4.43
#